data_AF-A0A9E1AI07-F1
#
_entry.id   AF-A0A9E1AI07-F1
#
_cell.length_a   1.000
_cell.length_b   1.000
_cell.length_c   1.000
_cell.angle_alpha   90.00
_cell.angle_beta   90.00
_cell.angle_gamma   90.00
#
_symmetry.space_group_name_H-M   'P 1'
#
loop_
_entity.id
_entity.type
_entity.pdbx_description
1 polymer ?
#
loop_
_entity_poly.entity_id
_entity_poly.type
_entity_poly.pdbx_seq_one_letter_code
_entity_poly.pdbx_strand_id
1 'polypeptide(L)'
;MEGSISGRQAGAWGFCAASVPAVLTCAGLGWGWVLLGCAIAAGYYVLTQELANGAVYLPELTVCAFGNAAGRVVLAIGGVFTLLAAAQTARRAGIAFPDGTAWLAGGVIVLLGTLAGEKGAKQAAKVCGVLFLVLAGLYTIILLAAAKNVQLRWMAPWGGARQTLEVVPSLLALTCLRFLPGRTQRVKRGWLGLLAICPAVLAAVAVGCLSPRLTQQLTFPFYTVSQSLSVLGVMERLEPVVSAALLMGFFALESLLLEAGREQIVWAAPNLAEKRWARAALGVAVFGLSFVTDGIPAEAWALGAAVCWGIAPLLTQLIVAIK
;
A
#
# COMPACT_ATOMS: atom_id res chain seq x y z
N MET A 1 0.35 -2.88 29.60
CA MET A 1 0.47 -2.16 28.30
C MET A 1 1.51 -2.83 27.37
N GLU A 2 1.37 -4.13 27.06
CA GLU A 2 2.39 -4.87 26.29
C GLU A 2 2.10 -5.03 24.79
N GLY A 3 1.01 -4.44 24.28
CA GLY A 3 0.53 -4.63 22.89
C GLY A 3 0.66 -3.44 21.94
N SER A 4 1.25 -2.30 22.33
CA SER A 4 1.17 -1.08 21.52
C SER A 4 2.11 -1.04 20.31
N ILE A 5 1.61 -0.54 19.18
CA ILE A 5 2.37 -0.25 17.96
C ILE A 5 2.81 1.22 17.98
N SER A 6 4.13 1.44 17.93
CA SER A 6 4.70 2.79 17.91
C SER A 6 4.50 3.50 16.57
N GLY A 7 4.49 4.84 16.58
CA GLY A 7 4.34 5.65 15.36
C GLY A 7 5.47 5.41 14.33
N ARG A 8 6.65 4.99 14.79
CA ARG A 8 7.78 4.62 13.91
C ARG A 8 7.55 3.28 13.21
N GLN A 9 7.02 2.29 13.92
CA GLN A 9 6.70 0.98 13.33
C GLN A 9 5.56 1.09 12.32
N ALA A 10 4.53 1.90 12.62
CA ALA A 10 3.47 2.20 11.66
C ALA A 10 3.99 2.94 10.43
N GLY A 11 4.93 3.89 10.61
CA GLY A 11 5.58 4.59 9.49
C GLY A 11 6.41 3.65 8.59
N ALA A 12 7.20 2.75 9.19
CA ALA A 12 7.98 1.76 8.45
C ALA A 12 7.08 0.76 7.70
N TRP A 13 6.01 0.29 8.33
CA TRP A 13 5.02 -0.58 7.67
C TRP A 13 4.34 0.15 6.51
N GLY A 14 3.94 1.41 6.71
CA GLY A 14 3.42 2.26 5.65
C GLY A 14 4.39 2.44 4.48
N PHE A 15 5.67 2.67 4.75
CA PHE A 15 6.69 2.79 3.70
C PHE A 15 6.83 1.51 2.88
N CYS A 16 6.94 0.36 3.54
CA CYS A 16 7.05 -0.93 2.84
C CYS A 16 5.77 -1.25 2.05
N ALA A 17 4.59 -0.91 2.58
CA ALA A 17 3.34 -1.11 1.87
C ALA A 17 3.18 -0.15 0.67
N ALA A 18 3.64 1.11 0.81
CA ALA A 18 3.58 2.12 -0.25
C ALA A 18 4.56 1.86 -1.39
N SER A 19 5.61 1.06 -1.17
CA SER A 19 6.59 0.79 -2.22
C SER A 19 6.00 0.01 -3.39
N VAL A 20 4.98 -0.82 -3.14
CA VAL A 20 4.27 -1.58 -4.17
C VAL A 20 3.51 -0.67 -5.13
N PRO A 21 2.56 0.17 -4.70
CA PRO A 21 1.93 1.14 -5.62
C PRO A 21 2.94 2.13 -6.19
N ALA A 22 3.98 2.52 -5.45
CA ALA A 22 5.03 3.38 -5.99
C ALA A 22 5.74 2.78 -7.21
N VAL A 23 6.02 1.47 -7.20
CA VAL A 23 6.70 0.79 -8.31
C VAL A 23 5.72 0.36 -9.41
N LEU A 24 4.52 -0.09 -9.06
CA LEU A 24 3.59 -0.68 -10.03
C LEU A 24 2.69 0.34 -10.71
N THR A 25 2.21 1.36 -9.99
CA THR A 25 1.30 2.38 -10.55
C THR A 25 2.03 3.68 -10.83
N CYS A 26 2.89 4.14 -9.93
CA CYS A 26 3.49 5.47 -10.07
C CYS A 26 4.66 5.50 -11.08
N ALA A 27 5.39 4.41 -11.26
CA ALA A 27 6.60 4.39 -12.11
C ALA A 27 6.32 4.64 -13.62
N GLY A 28 5.09 4.40 -14.09
CA GLY A 28 4.69 4.65 -15.49
C GLY A 28 4.06 6.03 -15.73
N LEU A 29 3.92 6.84 -14.69
CA LEU A 29 3.23 8.12 -14.73
C LEU A 29 4.21 9.29 -14.70
N GLY A 30 3.73 10.48 -15.09
CA GLY A 30 4.51 11.70 -15.04
C GLY A 30 4.86 12.05 -13.59
N TRP A 31 6.15 12.20 -13.29
CA TRP A 31 6.65 12.41 -11.92
C TRP A 31 6.01 13.62 -11.21
N GLY A 32 5.69 14.69 -11.94
CA GLY A 32 5.03 15.87 -11.39
C GLY A 32 3.60 15.59 -10.90
N TRP A 33 2.85 14.79 -11.66
CA TRP A 33 1.50 14.36 -11.28
C TRP A 33 1.52 13.31 -10.17
N VAL A 34 2.53 12.42 -10.17
CA VAL A 34 2.77 11.50 -9.05
C VAL A 34 3.03 12.28 -7.77
N LEU A 35 3.91 13.29 -7.82
CA LEU A 35 4.21 14.14 -6.66
C LEU A 35 2.96 14.86 -6.15
N LEU A 36 2.14 15.41 -7.05
CA LEU A 36 0.88 16.06 -6.67
C LEU A 36 -0.10 15.07 -6.03
N GLY A 37 -0.32 13.89 -6.62
CA GLY A 37 -1.19 12.85 -6.06
C GLY A 37 -0.70 12.34 -4.70
N CYS A 38 0.61 12.17 -4.57
CA CYS A 38 1.28 11.83 -3.31
C CYS A 38 1.10 12.92 -2.24
N ALA A 39 1.25 14.19 -2.62
CA ALA A 39 1.05 15.33 -1.73
C ALA A 39 -0.41 15.44 -1.26
N ILE A 40 -1.38 15.18 -2.15
CA ILE A 40 -2.81 15.12 -1.80
C ILE A 40 -3.07 13.99 -0.79
N ALA A 41 -2.56 12.77 -1.04
CA ALA A 41 -2.73 11.64 -0.14
C ALA A 41 -2.06 11.87 1.23
N ALA A 42 -0.85 12.44 1.24
CA ALA A 42 -0.16 12.80 2.47
C ALA A 42 -0.89 13.93 3.23
N GLY A 43 -1.37 14.95 2.53
CA GLY A 43 -2.16 16.05 3.09
C GLY A 43 -3.46 15.55 3.70
N TYR A 44 -4.17 14.64 3.02
CA TYR A 44 -5.32 13.94 3.56
C TYR A 44 -4.99 13.15 4.84
N TYR A 45 -3.86 12.45 4.87
CA TYR A 45 -3.42 11.72 6.06
C TYR A 45 -3.08 12.64 7.24
N VAL A 46 -2.49 13.82 6.97
CA VAL A 46 -2.23 14.85 8.01
C VAL A 46 -3.55 15.44 8.50
N LEU A 47 -4.43 15.87 7.60
CA LEU A 47 -5.73 16.46 7.93
C LEU A 47 -6.52 15.53 8.86
N THR A 48 -6.60 14.26 8.49
CA THR A 48 -7.31 13.25 9.25
C THR A 48 -6.60 12.91 10.58
N GLN A 49 -5.29 13.10 10.71
CA GLN A 49 -4.60 12.94 12.00
C GLN A 49 -4.90 14.10 12.96
N GLU A 50 -4.98 15.32 12.43
CA GLU A 50 -5.29 16.51 13.23
C GLU A 50 -6.76 16.49 13.68
N LEU A 51 -7.69 16.18 12.78
CA LEU A 51 -9.13 16.05 13.08
C LEU A 51 -9.43 15.04 14.19
N ALA A 52 -8.61 13.99 14.32
CA ALA A 52 -8.84 12.96 15.31
C ALA A 52 -8.28 13.29 16.70
N ASN A 53 -7.67 14.48 16.93
CA ASN A 53 -7.10 14.89 18.23
C ASN A 53 -6.21 13.83 18.93
N GLY A 54 -5.61 12.91 18.17
CA GLY A 54 -4.80 11.81 18.71
C GLY A 54 -5.54 10.47 18.89
N ALA A 55 -6.84 10.37 18.60
CA ALA A 55 -7.55 9.11 18.45
C ALA A 55 -7.08 8.39 17.17
N VAL A 56 -6.28 7.35 17.36
CA VAL A 56 -5.59 6.67 16.26
C VAL A 56 -6.39 5.48 15.70
N TYR A 57 -7.34 4.96 16.48
CA TYR A 57 -8.08 3.73 16.17
C TYR A 57 -9.44 4.05 15.54
N LEU A 58 -9.50 3.85 14.21
CA LEU A 58 -10.64 4.26 13.40
C LEU A 58 -11.91 3.39 13.56
N PRO A 59 -11.85 2.06 13.81
CA PRO A 59 -13.06 1.23 13.98
C PRO A 59 -13.98 1.72 15.10
N GLU A 60 -13.42 2.00 16.27
CA GLU A 60 -14.18 2.50 17.42
C GLU A 60 -14.85 3.85 17.09
N LEU A 61 -14.10 4.76 16.46
CA LEU A 61 -14.62 6.06 16.02
C LEU A 61 -15.78 5.93 15.03
N THR A 62 -15.73 4.96 14.10
CA THR A 62 -16.83 4.75 13.14
C THR A 62 -18.14 4.34 13.83
N VAL A 63 -18.05 3.50 14.87
CA VAL A 63 -19.20 3.09 15.66
C VAL A 63 -19.72 4.25 16.53
N CYS A 64 -18.84 5.04 17.12
CA CYS A 64 -19.23 6.25 17.87
C CYS A 64 -19.89 7.32 16.97
N ALA A 65 -19.39 7.48 15.74
CA ALA A 65 -19.89 8.45 14.78
C ALA A 65 -21.30 8.11 14.30
N PHE A 66 -21.48 6.92 13.74
CA PHE A 66 -22.70 6.49 13.05
C PHE A 66 -23.67 5.69 13.92
N GLY A 67 -23.27 5.32 15.14
CA GLY A 67 -24.02 4.41 16.00
C GLY A 67 -23.74 2.93 15.69
N ASN A 68 -24.23 2.05 16.56
CA ASN A 68 -23.85 0.63 16.55
C ASN A 68 -24.26 -0.10 15.26
N ALA A 69 -25.47 0.11 14.74
CA ALA A 69 -25.93 -0.57 13.53
C ALA A 69 -25.27 -0.02 12.25
N ALA A 70 -25.36 1.29 12.02
CA ALA A 70 -24.81 1.92 10.81
C ALA A 70 -23.27 1.88 10.76
N GLY A 71 -22.59 2.07 11.91
CA GLY A 71 -21.13 1.97 11.99
C GLY A 71 -20.63 0.58 11.63
N ARG A 72 -21.32 -0.49 12.06
CA ARG A 72 -20.99 -1.88 11.68
C ARG A 72 -21.18 -2.12 10.18
N VAL A 73 -22.21 -1.56 9.56
CA VAL A 73 -22.42 -1.67 8.11
C VAL A 73 -21.31 -0.96 7.35
N VAL A 74 -20.94 0.26 7.76
CA VAL A 74 -19.82 1.01 7.15
C VAL A 74 -18.51 0.24 7.27
N LEU A 75 -18.24 -0.35 8.44
CA LEU A 75 -17.06 -1.21 8.65
C LEU A 75 -17.12 -2.52 7.86
N ALA A 76 -18.28 -3.14 7.70
CA ALA A 76 -18.44 -4.33 6.88
C ALA A 76 -18.11 -4.03 5.41
N ILE A 77 -18.65 -2.93 4.87
CA ILE A 77 -18.39 -2.50 3.48
C ILE A 77 -16.91 -2.18 3.29
N GLY A 78 -16.32 -1.40 4.21
CA GLY A 78 -14.87 -1.12 4.19
C GLY A 78 -14.01 -2.38 4.30
N GLY A 79 -14.43 -3.33 5.15
CA GLY A 79 -13.79 -4.63 5.37
C GLY A 79 -13.80 -5.50 4.11
N VAL A 80 -14.94 -5.59 3.44
CA VAL A 80 -15.05 -6.31 2.17
C VAL A 80 -14.18 -5.66 1.10
N PHE A 81 -14.18 -4.32 1.02
CA PHE A 81 -13.34 -3.60 0.06
C PHE A 81 -11.84 -3.78 0.33
N THR A 82 -11.41 -3.76 1.60
CA THR A 82 -10.00 -3.99 1.98
C THR A 82 -9.55 -5.42 1.70
N LEU A 83 -10.42 -6.42 1.87
CA LEU A 83 -10.13 -7.80 1.46
C LEU A 83 -10.11 -7.98 -0.06
N LEU A 84 -11.00 -7.30 -0.78
CA LEU A 84 -10.91 -7.24 -2.25
C LEU A 84 -9.58 -6.64 -2.68
N ALA A 85 -9.08 -5.62 -1.97
CA ALA A 85 -7.79 -5.01 -2.28
C ALA A 85 -6.64 -5.96 -2.00
N ALA A 86 -6.71 -6.73 -0.91
CA ALA A 86 -5.78 -7.81 -0.60
C ALA A 86 -5.78 -8.87 -1.73
N ALA A 87 -6.97 -9.23 -2.24
CA ALA A 87 -7.09 -10.18 -3.34
C ALA A 87 -6.43 -9.65 -4.63
N GLN A 88 -6.58 -8.35 -4.92
CA GLN A 88 -5.93 -7.71 -6.07
C GLN A 88 -4.40 -7.65 -5.90
N THR A 89 -3.90 -7.39 -4.69
CA THR A 89 -2.46 -7.40 -4.40
C THR A 89 -1.87 -8.79 -4.52
N ALA A 90 -2.58 -9.82 -4.05
CA ALA A 90 -2.22 -11.21 -4.25
C ALA A 90 -2.17 -11.59 -5.73
N ARG A 91 -3.14 -11.15 -6.53
CA ARG A 91 -3.14 -11.37 -7.99
C ARG A 91 -1.95 -10.71 -8.68
N ARG A 92 -1.63 -9.48 -8.26
CA ARG A 92 -0.50 -8.69 -8.77
C ARG A 92 0.85 -9.17 -8.27
N ALA A 93 0.91 -9.96 -7.20
CA ALA A 93 2.16 -10.52 -6.70
C ALA A 93 2.91 -11.38 -7.74
N GLY A 94 2.17 -11.99 -8.67
CA GLY A 94 2.75 -12.73 -9.79
C GLY A 94 3.68 -11.89 -10.67
N ILE A 95 3.56 -10.56 -10.67
CA ILE A 95 4.45 -9.66 -11.41
C ILE A 95 5.89 -9.74 -10.90
N ALA A 96 6.11 -10.08 -9.64
CA ALA A 96 7.44 -10.27 -9.09
C ALA A 96 8.16 -11.52 -9.64
N PHE A 97 7.42 -12.44 -10.28
CA PHE A 97 7.90 -13.70 -10.83
C PHE A 97 7.40 -13.87 -12.28
N PRO A 98 8.18 -13.48 -13.30
CA PRO A 98 7.77 -13.58 -14.69
C PRO A 98 7.58 -15.03 -15.20
N ASP A 99 7.95 -16.04 -14.40
CA ASP A 99 7.78 -17.45 -14.72
C ASP A 99 6.35 -17.96 -14.44
N GLY A 100 5.97 -19.11 -15.02
CA GLY A 100 4.64 -19.73 -14.91
C GLY A 100 4.14 -20.09 -13.50
N THR A 101 4.89 -19.75 -12.46
CA THR A 101 4.55 -19.87 -11.03
C THR A 101 3.85 -18.63 -10.46
N ALA A 102 3.52 -17.63 -11.29
CA ALA A 102 2.83 -16.40 -10.89
C ALA A 102 1.57 -16.61 -10.02
N TRP A 103 0.80 -17.69 -10.26
CA TRP A 103 -0.38 -18.02 -9.44
C TRP A 103 -0.03 -18.55 -8.04
N LEU A 104 1.12 -19.21 -7.88
CA LEU A 104 1.63 -19.66 -6.59
C LEU A 104 2.15 -18.48 -5.76
N ALA A 105 2.78 -17.49 -6.40
CA ALA A 105 3.30 -16.30 -5.72
C ALA A 105 2.21 -15.54 -4.94
N GLY A 106 1.03 -15.39 -5.55
CA GLY A 106 -0.14 -14.81 -4.87
C GLY A 106 -0.57 -15.62 -3.66
N GLY A 107 -0.67 -16.95 -3.81
CA GLY A 107 -1.01 -17.85 -2.70
C GLY A 107 0.00 -17.81 -1.55
N VAL A 108 1.29 -17.76 -1.87
CA VAL A 108 2.37 -17.65 -0.88
C VAL A 108 2.30 -16.32 -0.15
N ILE A 109 2.04 -15.20 -0.83
CA ILE A 109 1.96 -13.88 -0.19
C ILE A 109 0.73 -13.78 0.72
N VAL A 110 -0.42 -14.31 0.30
CA VAL A 110 -1.62 -14.41 1.16
C VAL A 110 -1.34 -15.30 2.36
N LEU A 111 -0.70 -16.45 2.16
CA LEU A 111 -0.33 -17.35 3.26
C LEU A 111 0.62 -16.65 4.24
N LEU A 112 1.66 -15.98 3.76
CA LEU A 112 2.60 -15.25 4.61
C LEU A 112 1.91 -14.10 5.35
N GLY A 113 1.03 -13.35 4.69
CA GLY A 113 0.24 -12.28 5.31
C GLY A 113 -0.69 -12.79 6.41
N THR A 114 -1.39 -13.91 6.17
CA THR A 114 -2.27 -14.54 7.17
C THR A 114 -1.47 -15.09 8.36
N LEU A 115 -0.32 -15.74 8.11
CA LEU A 115 0.57 -16.25 9.15
C LEU A 115 1.24 -15.13 9.96
N ALA A 116 1.59 -14.01 9.34
CA ALA A 116 2.13 -12.84 10.05
C ALA A 116 1.14 -12.28 11.08
N GLY A 117 -0.16 -12.40 10.79
CA GLY A 117 -1.26 -12.02 11.69
C GLY A 117 -1.49 -12.98 12.86
N GLU A 118 -0.99 -14.22 12.82
CA GLU A 118 -1.21 -15.20 13.89
C GLU A 118 -0.63 -14.75 15.24
N LYS A 119 0.57 -14.16 15.19
CA LYS A 119 1.29 -13.64 16.36
C LYS A 119 0.91 -12.18 16.69
N GLY A 120 -0.09 -11.63 16.00
CA GLY A 120 -0.64 -10.30 16.20
C GLY A 120 0.07 -9.19 15.41
N ALA A 121 -0.67 -8.11 15.13
CA ALA A 121 -0.24 -6.98 14.31
C ALA A 121 1.09 -6.34 14.75
N LYS A 122 1.43 -6.40 16.05
CA LYS A 122 2.71 -5.89 16.57
C LYS A 122 3.92 -6.65 16.01
N GLN A 123 3.81 -7.96 15.81
CA GLN A 123 4.91 -8.75 15.28
C GLN A 123 5.12 -8.46 13.79
N ALA A 124 4.04 -8.35 13.02
CA ALA A 124 4.09 -7.90 11.62
C ALA A 124 4.75 -6.51 11.51
N ALA A 125 4.39 -5.57 12.39
CA ALA A 125 4.99 -4.23 12.40
C ALA A 125 6.49 -4.24 12.75
N LYS A 126 6.96 -5.17 13.60
CA LYS A 126 8.40 -5.35 13.88
C LYS A 126 9.16 -5.86 12.67
N VAL A 127 8.61 -6.89 11.99
CA VAL A 127 9.20 -7.43 10.76
C VAL A 127 9.29 -6.34 9.70
N CYS A 128 8.22 -5.56 9.52
CA CYS A 128 8.21 -4.41 8.61
C CYS A 128 9.26 -3.35 8.97
N GLY A 129 9.56 -3.16 10.25
CA GLY A 129 10.65 -2.28 10.70
C GLY A 129 12.03 -2.73 10.23
N VAL A 130 12.29 -4.04 10.18
CA VAL A 130 13.55 -4.60 9.64
C VAL A 130 13.54 -4.56 8.11
N LEU A 131 12.43 -4.98 7.50
CA LEU A 131 12.24 -4.94 6.05
C LEU A 131 12.42 -3.53 5.49
N PHE A 132 12.01 -2.50 6.23
CA PHE A 132 12.21 -1.11 5.83
C PHE A 132 13.68 -0.79 5.54
N LEU A 133 14.61 -1.20 6.41
CA LEU A 133 16.04 -0.91 6.23
C LEU A 133 16.60 -1.64 5.00
N VAL A 134 16.22 -2.90 4.83
CA VAL A 134 16.61 -3.69 3.66
C VAL A 134 16.06 -3.06 2.39
N LEU A 135 14.76 -2.76 2.37
CA LEU A 135 14.05 -2.19 1.23
C LEU A 135 14.58 -0.80 0.86
N ALA A 136 14.82 0.06 1.85
CA ALA A 136 15.45 1.36 1.64
C ALA A 136 16.87 1.21 1.06
N GLY A 137 17.65 0.25 1.56
CA GLY A 137 18.96 -0.09 1.01
C GLY A 137 18.87 -0.53 -0.45
N LEU A 138 17.97 -1.47 -0.77
CA LEU A 138 17.78 -1.96 -2.14
C LEU A 138 17.36 -0.84 -3.09
N TYR A 139 16.36 -0.03 -2.72
CA TYR A 139 15.97 1.11 -3.56
C TYR A 139 17.09 2.14 -3.71
N THR A 140 17.90 2.36 -2.68
CA THR A 140 19.07 3.27 -2.77
C THR A 140 20.09 2.73 -3.77
N ILE A 141 20.39 1.43 -3.74
CA ILE A 141 21.28 0.78 -4.71
C ILE A 141 20.73 0.93 -6.13
N ILE A 142 19.43 0.66 -6.32
CA ILE A 142 18.78 0.79 -7.63
C ILE A 142 18.82 2.24 -8.13
N LEU A 143 18.52 3.22 -7.26
CA LEU A 143 18.57 4.64 -7.60
C LEU A 143 20.00 5.10 -7.94
N LEU A 144 21.01 4.66 -7.21
CA LEU A 144 22.42 4.97 -7.48
C LEU A 144 22.90 4.35 -8.79
N ALA A 145 22.49 3.11 -9.08
CA ALA A 145 22.78 2.47 -10.36
C ALA A 145 22.09 3.21 -11.52
N ALA A 146 20.83 3.59 -11.33
CA ALA A 146 20.05 4.29 -12.33
C ALA A 146 20.53 5.72 -12.60
N ALA A 147 20.99 6.43 -11.58
CA ALA A 147 21.48 7.81 -11.70
C ALA A 147 22.58 7.98 -12.78
N LYS A 148 23.38 6.94 -13.04
CA LYS A 148 24.42 6.95 -14.09
C LYS A 148 23.85 6.99 -15.51
N ASN A 149 22.64 6.47 -15.69
CA ASN A 149 21.98 6.30 -17.00
C ASN A 149 20.83 7.29 -17.22
N VAL A 150 20.53 8.15 -16.24
CA VAL A 150 19.43 9.11 -16.32
C VAL A 150 19.75 10.24 -17.29
N GLN A 151 18.87 10.43 -18.27
CA GLN A 151 18.94 11.56 -19.19
C GLN A 151 18.05 12.71 -18.67
N LEU A 152 18.68 13.78 -18.17
CA LEU A 152 17.98 14.96 -17.62
C LEU A 152 16.98 15.58 -18.61
N ARG A 153 17.26 15.50 -19.92
CA ARG A 153 16.35 15.95 -20.99
C ARG A 153 15.00 15.25 -20.99
N TRP A 154 14.94 14.01 -20.48
CA TRP A 154 13.72 13.21 -20.43
C TRP A 154 12.95 13.41 -19.12
N MET A 155 13.54 14.10 -18.13
CA MET A 155 12.89 14.42 -16.85
C MET A 155 11.99 15.66 -16.92
N ALA A 156 11.78 16.26 -18.09
CA ALA A 156 10.82 17.35 -18.24
C ALA A 156 9.43 16.91 -17.74
N PRO A 157 8.65 17.77 -17.04
CA PRO A 157 7.32 17.41 -16.57
C PRO A 157 6.43 17.08 -17.77
N TRP A 158 5.83 15.89 -17.75
CA TRP A 158 4.98 15.37 -18.82
C TRP A 158 3.77 14.64 -18.23
N GLY A 159 2.76 14.36 -19.06
CA GLY A 159 1.51 13.73 -18.62
C GLY A 159 0.40 14.74 -18.35
N GLY A 160 -0.75 14.27 -17.88
CA GLY A 160 -1.92 15.11 -17.60
C GLY A 160 -2.50 14.88 -16.21
N ALA A 161 -3.36 15.81 -15.77
CA ALA A 161 -3.99 15.78 -14.45
C ALA A 161 -4.76 14.49 -14.15
N ARG A 162 -5.23 13.75 -15.18
CA ARG A 162 -5.86 12.44 -14.98
C ARG A 162 -4.96 11.43 -14.26
N GLN A 163 -3.63 11.54 -14.42
CA GLN A 163 -2.68 10.64 -13.75
C GLN A 163 -2.69 10.80 -12.23
N THR A 164 -3.06 11.98 -11.70
CA THR A 164 -3.20 12.14 -10.24
C THR A 164 -4.36 11.29 -9.70
N LEU A 165 -5.41 11.09 -10.51
CA LEU A 165 -6.57 10.28 -10.14
C LEU A 165 -6.24 8.79 -10.07
N GLU A 166 -5.16 8.34 -10.71
CA GLU A 166 -4.68 6.96 -10.60
C GLU A 166 -3.80 6.76 -9.36
N VAL A 167 -3.03 7.80 -9.00
CA VAL A 167 -2.09 7.77 -7.86
C VAL A 167 -2.82 7.86 -6.53
N VAL A 168 -3.78 8.78 -6.39
CA VAL A 168 -4.47 9.05 -5.12
C VAL A 168 -5.15 7.80 -4.53
N PRO A 169 -5.96 7.02 -5.28
CA PRO A 169 -6.60 5.81 -4.77
C PRO A 169 -5.60 4.75 -4.30
N SER A 170 -4.48 4.60 -5.00
CA SER A 170 -3.45 3.61 -4.67
C SER A 170 -2.72 3.95 -3.36
N LEU A 171 -2.53 5.24 -3.08
CA LEU A 171 -1.90 5.72 -1.85
C LEU A 171 -2.88 5.88 -0.69
N LEU A 172 -4.18 6.00 -0.97
CA LEU A 172 -5.23 5.93 0.04
C LEU A 172 -5.24 4.57 0.76
N ALA A 173 -4.69 3.50 0.18
CA ALA A 173 -4.48 2.23 0.89
C ALA A 173 -3.69 2.40 2.21
N LEU A 174 -2.88 3.47 2.36
CA LEU A 174 -2.17 3.78 3.60
C LEU A 174 -3.08 4.19 4.76
N THR A 175 -4.35 4.52 4.49
CA THR A 175 -5.34 4.73 5.54
C THR A 175 -5.64 3.45 6.32
N CYS A 176 -5.38 2.28 5.72
CA CYS A 176 -5.46 0.97 6.38
C CYS A 176 -4.61 0.91 7.67
N LEU A 177 -3.51 1.69 7.76
CA LEU A 177 -2.71 1.82 8.98
C LEU A 177 -3.50 2.35 10.19
N ARG A 178 -4.63 3.02 9.98
CA ARG A 178 -5.48 3.56 11.05
C ARG A 178 -6.51 2.56 11.59
N PHE A 179 -6.70 1.45 10.87
CA PHE A 179 -7.54 0.34 11.31
C PHE A 179 -6.73 -0.70 12.11
N LEU A 180 -5.41 -0.54 12.21
CA LEU A 180 -4.56 -1.46 12.95
C LEU A 180 -4.81 -1.42 14.47
N PRO A 181 -4.88 -2.60 15.12
CA PRO A 181 -5.14 -2.68 16.56
C PRO A 181 -3.92 -2.27 17.37
N GLY A 182 -4.14 -1.65 18.53
CA GLY A 182 -3.07 -1.28 19.47
C GLY A 182 -2.21 -0.09 19.04
N ARG A 183 -2.63 0.67 18.03
CA ARG A 183 -1.90 1.87 17.62
C ARG A 183 -2.16 3.02 18.58
N THR A 184 -1.11 3.50 19.24
CA THR A 184 -1.22 4.54 20.28
C THR A 184 -0.64 5.90 19.86
N GLN A 185 0.09 5.95 18.74
CA GLN A 185 0.82 7.15 18.32
C GLN A 185 0.54 7.55 16.86
N ARG A 186 0.55 8.86 16.62
CA ARG A 186 0.51 9.47 15.28
C ARG A 186 1.76 9.06 14.49
N VAL A 187 1.62 8.91 13.18
CA VAL A 187 2.80 8.72 12.30
C VAL A 187 3.47 10.08 12.16
N LYS A 188 4.78 10.15 12.39
CA LYS A 188 5.53 11.42 12.32
C LYS A 188 5.45 12.02 10.92
N ARG A 189 5.33 13.35 10.82
CA ARG A 189 5.27 14.09 9.54
C ARG A 189 6.43 13.74 8.58
N GLY A 190 7.63 13.46 9.11
CA GLY A 190 8.78 13.02 8.30
C GLY A 190 8.53 11.73 7.51
N TRP A 191 7.77 10.78 8.05
CA TRP A 191 7.39 9.56 7.32
C TRP A 191 6.42 9.86 6.18
N LEU A 192 5.50 10.80 6.40
CA LEU A 192 4.54 11.22 5.37
C LEU A 192 5.24 11.98 4.24
N GLY A 193 6.23 12.81 4.57
CA GLY A 193 7.10 13.45 3.58
C GLY A 193 7.87 12.42 2.75
N LEU A 194 8.45 11.40 3.40
CA LEU A 194 9.16 10.32 2.72
C LEU A 194 8.23 9.54 1.78
N LEU A 195 7.03 9.19 2.27
CA LEU A 195 5.98 8.53 1.49
C LEU A 195 5.51 9.37 0.30
N ALA A 196 5.55 10.70 0.40
CA ALA A 196 5.14 11.58 -0.68
C ALA A 196 6.21 11.73 -1.77
N ILE A 197 7.49 11.75 -1.37
CA ILE A 197 8.61 12.03 -2.28
C ILE A 197 9.10 10.75 -2.98
N CYS A 198 9.18 9.62 -2.27
CA CYS A 198 9.76 8.39 -2.82
C CYS A 198 9.08 7.90 -4.11
N PRO A 199 7.75 7.85 -4.24
CA PRO A 199 7.10 7.43 -5.48
C PRO A 199 7.41 8.36 -6.65
N ALA A 200 7.49 9.67 -6.41
CA ALA A 200 7.84 10.66 -7.43
C ALA A 200 9.31 10.50 -7.90
N VAL A 201 10.23 10.20 -6.99
CA VAL A 201 11.64 9.93 -7.33
C VAL A 201 11.76 8.67 -8.17
N LEU A 202 11.05 7.58 -7.80
CA LEU A 202 11.05 6.34 -8.58
C LEU A 202 10.46 6.55 -9.99
N ALA A 203 9.37 7.32 -10.10
CA ALA A 203 8.80 7.71 -11.39
C ALA A 203 9.77 8.56 -12.23
N ALA A 204 10.42 9.55 -11.62
CA ALA A 204 11.38 10.41 -12.31
C ALA A 204 12.58 9.62 -12.85
N VAL A 205 13.08 8.66 -12.08
CA VAL A 205 14.17 7.77 -12.49
C VAL A 205 13.73 6.81 -13.59
N ALA A 206 12.53 6.22 -13.48
CA ALA A 206 11.99 5.35 -14.53
C ALA A 206 11.89 6.07 -15.88
N VAL A 207 11.37 7.30 -15.87
CA VAL A 207 11.28 8.18 -17.04
C VAL A 207 12.68 8.56 -17.55
N GLY A 208 13.58 8.93 -16.65
CA GLY A 208 14.94 9.33 -16.98
C GLY A 208 15.75 8.23 -17.67
N CYS A 209 15.47 6.96 -17.37
CA CYS A 209 16.15 5.81 -17.98
C CYS A 209 15.48 5.28 -19.26
N LEU A 210 14.15 5.25 -19.33
CA LEU A 210 13.43 4.60 -20.44
C LEU A 210 12.84 5.56 -21.48
N SER A 211 12.79 6.87 -21.22
CA SER A 211 12.05 7.89 -21.99
C SER A 211 10.51 7.87 -21.78
N PRO A 212 9.83 9.03 -21.85
CA PRO A 212 8.39 9.16 -21.54
C PRO A 212 7.45 8.26 -22.35
N ARG A 213 7.78 8.01 -23.63
CA ARG A 213 6.91 7.23 -24.53
C ARG A 213 6.95 5.75 -24.20
N LEU A 214 8.14 5.22 -23.88
CA LEU A 214 8.32 3.83 -23.49
C LEU A 214 7.75 3.59 -22.09
N THR A 215 7.88 4.53 -21.14
CA THR A 215 7.29 4.37 -19.81
C THR A 215 5.76 4.28 -19.82
N GLN A 216 5.07 4.90 -20.79
CA GLN A 216 3.61 4.77 -20.92
C GLN A 216 3.15 3.45 -21.56
N GLN A 217 4.01 2.84 -22.40
CA GLN A 217 3.67 1.62 -23.12
C GLN A 217 3.98 0.35 -22.32
N LEU A 218 4.83 0.46 -21.29
CA LEU A 218 5.27 -0.66 -20.49
C LEU A 218 4.34 -0.90 -19.31
N THR A 219 3.85 -2.12 -19.18
CA THR A 219 3.07 -2.58 -18.02
C THR A 219 3.90 -2.50 -16.73
N PHE A 220 5.24 -2.69 -16.80
CA PHE A 220 6.17 -2.55 -15.67
C PHE A 220 7.46 -1.82 -16.07
N PRO A 221 7.47 -0.47 -16.01
CA PRO A 221 8.63 0.33 -16.37
C PRO A 221 9.83 0.07 -15.45
N PHE A 222 9.60 -0.14 -14.15
CA PHE A 222 10.70 -0.33 -13.21
C PHE A 222 11.46 -1.65 -13.39
N TYR A 223 10.75 -2.71 -13.81
CA TYR A 223 11.37 -4.00 -14.09
C TYR A 223 12.27 -3.93 -15.34
N THR A 224 11.82 -3.22 -16.38
CA THR A 224 12.60 -3.02 -17.61
C THR A 224 13.78 -2.05 -17.43
N VAL A 225 13.67 -1.05 -16.54
CA VAL A 225 14.84 -0.29 -16.07
C VAL A 225 15.85 -1.26 -15.47
N SER A 226 15.43 -2.17 -14.59
CA SER A 226 16.35 -3.10 -13.91
C SER A 226 17.08 -4.07 -14.84
N GLN A 227 16.50 -4.40 -15.99
CA GLN A 227 17.14 -5.20 -17.04
C GLN A 227 18.26 -4.46 -17.78
N SER A 228 18.19 -3.12 -17.83
CA SER A 228 19.13 -2.27 -18.57
C SER A 228 20.21 -1.64 -17.69
N LEU A 229 20.19 -1.88 -16.38
CA LEU A 229 21.16 -1.35 -15.43
C LEU A 229 22.40 -2.24 -15.34
N SER A 230 23.58 -1.62 -15.45
CA SER A 230 24.87 -2.25 -15.16
C SER A 230 25.42 -1.70 -13.84
N VAL A 231 25.78 -2.62 -12.93
CA VAL A 231 26.49 -2.27 -11.71
C VAL A 231 27.98 -2.41 -11.98
N LEU A 232 28.73 -1.32 -11.79
CA LEU A 232 30.20 -1.29 -11.86
C LEU A 232 30.81 -1.71 -13.22
N GLY A 233 30.06 -1.62 -14.31
CA GLY A 233 30.55 -1.94 -15.66
C GLY A 233 30.48 -3.43 -16.02
N VAL A 234 29.91 -4.26 -15.13
CA VAL A 234 29.56 -5.66 -15.42
C VAL A 234 28.05 -5.74 -15.63
N MET A 235 27.61 -6.54 -16.60
CA MET A 235 26.21 -6.71 -16.96
C MET A 235 25.53 -7.66 -15.96
N GLU A 236 25.45 -7.26 -14.69
CA GLU A 236 24.69 -8.01 -13.69
C GLU A 236 23.20 -7.66 -13.76
N ARG A 237 22.36 -8.68 -13.90
CA ARG A 237 20.90 -8.53 -13.93
C ARG A 237 20.40 -8.15 -12.53
N LEU A 238 19.89 -6.93 -12.36
CA LEU A 238 19.25 -6.48 -11.11
C LEU A 238 17.81 -7.02 -10.93
N GLU A 239 17.33 -7.84 -11.86
CA GLU A 239 16.01 -8.49 -11.81
C GLU A 239 15.75 -9.18 -10.44
N PRO A 240 16.69 -9.99 -9.88
CA PRO A 240 16.45 -10.65 -8.60
C PRO A 240 16.34 -9.66 -7.43
N VAL A 241 17.05 -8.53 -7.50
CA VAL A 241 17.02 -7.48 -6.48
C VAL A 241 15.66 -6.76 -6.49
N VAL A 242 15.13 -6.47 -7.68
CA VAL A 242 13.81 -5.86 -7.84
C VAL A 242 12.70 -6.83 -7.44
N SER A 243 12.79 -8.11 -7.81
CA SER A 243 11.84 -9.15 -7.37
C SER A 243 11.85 -9.33 -5.86
N ALA A 244 13.03 -9.33 -5.21
CA ALA A 244 13.14 -9.38 -3.76
C ALA A 244 12.50 -8.14 -3.10
N ALA A 245 12.77 -6.94 -3.63
CA ALA A 245 12.17 -5.69 -3.15
C ALA A 245 10.64 -5.71 -3.27
N LEU A 246 10.13 -6.15 -4.42
CA LEU A 246 8.69 -6.30 -4.66
C LEU A 246 8.06 -7.32 -3.72
N LEU A 247 8.67 -8.49 -3.53
CA LEU A 247 8.15 -9.52 -2.63
C LEU A 247 8.04 -9.02 -1.19
N MET A 248 9.07 -8.32 -0.70
CA MET A 248 9.04 -7.69 0.64
C MET A 248 7.95 -6.62 0.73
N GLY A 249 7.77 -5.80 -0.31
CA GLY A 249 6.71 -4.80 -0.39
C GLY A 249 5.31 -5.43 -0.41
N PHE A 250 5.10 -6.46 -1.25
CA PHE A 250 3.84 -7.18 -1.36
C PHE A 250 3.48 -7.86 -0.04
N PHE A 251 4.44 -8.50 0.64
CA PHE A 251 4.22 -9.03 1.97
C PHE A 251 3.78 -7.96 2.98
N ALA A 252 4.43 -6.79 2.96
CA ALA A 252 4.09 -5.68 3.85
C ALA A 252 2.70 -5.10 3.56
N LEU A 253 2.33 -4.96 2.28
CA LEU A 253 1.02 -4.48 1.86
C LEU A 253 -0.08 -5.50 2.16
N GLU A 254 0.13 -6.78 1.85
CA GLU A 254 -0.83 -7.85 2.08
C GLU A 254 -1.11 -8.04 3.57
N SER A 255 -0.06 -8.08 4.40
CA SER A 255 -0.21 -8.16 5.86
C SER A 255 -0.96 -6.95 6.43
N LEU A 256 -0.76 -5.76 5.86
CA LEU A 256 -1.50 -4.56 6.27
C LEU A 256 -2.99 -4.66 5.93
N LEU A 257 -3.31 -5.06 4.70
CA LEU A 257 -4.69 -5.14 4.21
C LEU A 257 -5.48 -6.24 4.91
N LEU A 258 -4.86 -7.41 5.13
CA LEU A 258 -5.49 -8.51 5.86
C LEU A 258 -5.77 -8.16 7.33
N GLU A 259 -4.83 -7.53 8.03
CA GLU A 259 -5.04 -7.11 9.42
C GLU A 259 -6.08 -5.98 9.50
N ALA A 260 -6.02 -4.97 8.62
CA ALA A 260 -6.99 -3.88 8.59
C ALA A 260 -8.41 -4.38 8.25
N GLY A 261 -8.55 -5.21 7.23
CA GLY A 261 -9.85 -5.76 6.82
C GLY A 261 -10.43 -6.71 7.86
N ARG A 262 -9.59 -7.53 8.51
CA ARG A 262 -10.00 -8.36 9.63
C ARG A 262 -10.55 -7.54 10.78
N GLU A 263 -9.84 -6.49 11.21
CA GLU A 263 -10.28 -5.64 12.32
C GLU A 263 -11.62 -4.97 12.00
N GLN A 264 -11.81 -4.50 10.77
CA GLN A 264 -13.09 -3.96 10.32
C GLN A 264 -14.23 -4.99 10.39
N ILE A 265 -13.97 -6.24 9.93
CA ILE A 265 -14.96 -7.33 9.98
C ILE A 265 -15.25 -7.79 11.40
N VAL A 266 -14.24 -7.84 12.27
CA VAL A 266 -14.40 -8.19 13.69
C VAL A 266 -15.31 -7.19 14.39
N TRP A 267 -15.15 -5.90 14.13
CA TRP A 267 -16.05 -4.88 14.67
C TRP A 267 -17.45 -4.96 14.07
N ALA A 268 -17.58 -5.27 12.78
CA ALA A 268 -18.87 -5.46 12.14
C ALA A 268 -19.63 -6.70 12.65
N ALA A 269 -18.90 -7.79 12.89
CA ALA A 269 -19.41 -9.09 13.30
C ALA A 269 -18.54 -9.68 14.43
N PRO A 270 -18.74 -9.28 15.70
CA PRO A 270 -17.92 -9.71 16.83
C PRO A 270 -17.95 -11.23 17.04
N ASN A 271 -19.03 -11.90 16.64
CA ASN A 271 -19.17 -13.37 16.69
C ASN A 271 -18.12 -14.11 15.83
N LEU A 272 -17.53 -13.43 14.83
CA LEU A 272 -16.46 -13.99 14.01
C LEU A 272 -15.10 -13.94 14.73
N ALA A 273 -14.92 -13.01 15.68
CA ALA A 273 -13.66 -12.76 16.37
C ALA A 273 -13.26 -13.90 17.31
N GLU A 274 -14.24 -14.61 17.86
CA GLU A 274 -14.04 -15.73 18.79
C GLU A 274 -13.49 -16.99 18.09
N LYS A 275 -13.61 -17.08 16.77
CA LYS A 275 -13.26 -18.29 16.02
C LYS A 275 -11.80 -18.25 15.58
N ARG A 276 -11.00 -19.17 16.10
CA ARG A 276 -9.57 -19.33 15.74
C ARG A 276 -9.33 -19.55 14.23
N TRP A 277 -10.30 -20.13 13.53
CA TRP A 277 -10.25 -20.37 12.08
C TRP A 277 -10.62 -19.16 11.23
N ALA A 278 -11.15 -18.06 11.82
CA ALA A 278 -11.60 -16.91 11.05
C ALA A 278 -10.48 -16.29 10.20
N ARG A 279 -9.23 -16.24 10.72
CA ARG A 279 -8.07 -15.75 9.96
C ARG A 279 -7.76 -16.61 8.73
N ALA A 280 -7.74 -17.93 8.91
CA ALA A 280 -7.48 -18.86 7.83
C ALA A 280 -8.59 -18.78 6.76
N ALA A 281 -9.85 -18.71 7.20
CA ALA A 281 -10.99 -18.54 6.29
C ALA A 281 -10.93 -17.22 5.50
N LEU A 282 -10.53 -16.11 6.15
CA LEU A 282 -10.30 -14.84 5.45
C LEU A 282 -9.18 -14.95 4.42
N GLY A 283 -8.07 -15.62 4.76
CA GLY A 283 -6.99 -15.91 3.82
C GLY A 283 -7.45 -16.71 2.60
N VAL A 284 -8.18 -17.80 2.83
CA VAL A 284 -8.75 -18.63 1.77
C VAL A 284 -9.74 -17.82 0.91
N ALA A 285 -10.56 -16.98 1.53
CA ALA A 285 -11.47 -16.10 0.81
C ALA A 285 -10.69 -15.12 -0.08
N VAL A 286 -9.69 -14.43 0.46
CA VAL A 286 -8.84 -13.49 -0.30
C VAL A 286 -8.15 -14.18 -1.48
N PHE A 287 -7.62 -15.39 -1.27
CA PHE A 287 -7.04 -16.18 -2.35
C PHE A 287 -8.08 -16.55 -3.42
N GLY A 288 -9.27 -17.00 -3.04
CA GLY A 288 -10.35 -17.30 -3.98
C GLY A 288 -10.83 -16.06 -4.75
N LEU A 289 -10.97 -14.92 -4.07
CA LEU A 289 -11.34 -13.63 -4.66
C LEU A 289 -10.30 -13.14 -5.68
N SER A 290 -9.01 -13.50 -5.52
CA SER A 290 -7.94 -13.07 -6.44
C SER A 290 -8.14 -13.54 -7.89
N PHE A 291 -8.91 -14.60 -8.12
CA PHE A 291 -9.26 -15.08 -9.47
C PHE A 291 -10.38 -14.27 -10.14
N VAL A 292 -11.14 -13.50 -9.36
CA VAL A 292 -12.30 -12.72 -9.84
C VAL A 292 -11.96 -11.23 -9.98
N THR A 293 -10.90 -10.76 -9.34
CA THR A 293 -10.52 -9.32 -9.31
C THR A 293 -10.14 -8.75 -10.68
N ASP A 294 -9.76 -9.58 -11.65
CA ASP A 294 -9.40 -9.11 -13.01
C ASP A 294 -10.61 -8.56 -13.79
N GLY A 295 -11.84 -8.88 -13.37
CA GLY A 295 -13.07 -8.41 -14.02
C GLY A 295 -13.55 -7.03 -13.56
N ILE A 296 -12.91 -6.40 -12.57
CA ILE A 296 -13.37 -5.13 -12.00
C ILE A 296 -12.77 -3.95 -12.78
N PRO A 297 -13.57 -3.03 -13.33
CA PRO A 297 -13.05 -1.88 -14.05
C PRO A 297 -12.30 -0.93 -13.11
N ALA A 298 -11.22 -0.31 -13.61
CA ALA A 298 -10.37 0.57 -12.83
C ALA A 298 -11.12 1.77 -12.20
N GLU A 299 -12.17 2.26 -12.87
CA GLU A 299 -13.02 3.35 -12.36
C GLU A 299 -13.82 2.93 -11.12
N ALA A 300 -14.43 1.74 -11.15
CA ALA A 300 -15.14 1.20 -9.99
C ALA A 300 -14.19 0.98 -8.80
N TRP A 301 -12.95 0.60 -9.10
CA TRP A 301 -11.90 0.45 -8.09
C TRP A 301 -11.52 1.80 -7.44
N ALA A 302 -11.27 2.81 -8.28
CA ALA A 302 -10.95 4.16 -7.82
C ALA A 302 -12.08 4.76 -6.98
N LEU A 303 -13.34 4.55 -7.38
CA LEU A 303 -14.52 4.95 -6.61
C LEU A 303 -14.60 4.20 -5.27
N GLY A 304 -14.41 2.88 -5.26
CA GLY A 304 -14.41 2.08 -4.04
C GLY A 304 -13.33 2.54 -3.05
N ALA A 305 -12.12 2.81 -3.53
CA ALA A 305 -11.02 3.32 -2.72
C ALA A 305 -11.31 4.75 -2.21
N ALA A 306 -11.81 5.63 -3.07
CA ALA A 306 -12.18 6.99 -2.66
C ALA A 306 -13.26 6.99 -1.57
N VAL A 307 -14.26 6.11 -1.66
CA VAL A 307 -15.34 6.00 -0.67
C VAL A 307 -14.85 5.34 0.62
N CYS A 308 -14.25 4.14 0.53
CA CYS A 308 -13.91 3.31 1.69
C CYS A 308 -12.68 3.82 2.45
N TRP A 309 -11.71 4.41 1.76
CA TRP A 309 -10.46 4.90 2.36
C TRP A 309 -10.40 6.44 2.46
N GLY A 310 -11.18 7.16 1.65
CA GLY A 310 -11.28 8.63 1.68
C GLY A 310 -12.50 9.14 2.44
N ILE A 311 -13.68 9.06 1.82
CA ILE A 311 -14.88 9.75 2.30
C ILE A 311 -15.36 9.20 3.65
N ALA A 312 -15.50 7.88 3.78
CA ALA A 312 -16.03 7.28 5.01
C ALA A 312 -15.15 7.56 6.25
N PRO A 313 -13.81 7.41 6.21
CA PRO A 313 -12.94 7.79 7.31
C PRO A 313 -12.99 9.29 7.65
N LEU A 314 -13.10 10.16 6.65
CA LEU A 314 -13.17 11.61 6.86
C LEU A 314 -14.50 12.01 7.51
N LEU A 315 -15.62 11.51 7.00
CA LEU A 315 -16.95 11.74 7.58
C LEU A 315 -17.01 11.25 9.03
N THR A 316 -16.45 10.07 9.31
CA THR A 316 -16.37 9.53 10.66
C THR A 316 -15.73 10.53 11.63
N GLN A 317 -14.57 11.08 11.25
CA GLN A 317 -13.81 11.99 12.10
C GLN A 317 -14.50 13.35 12.22
N LEU A 318 -15.11 13.84 11.14
CA LEU A 318 -15.85 15.10 11.15
C LEU A 318 -17.08 15.01 12.07
N ILE A 319 -17.84 13.92 12.02
CA ILE A 319 -18.99 13.69 12.90
C ILE A 319 -18.54 13.64 14.37
N VAL A 320 -17.44 12.94 14.67
CA VAL A 320 -16.91 12.87 16.04
C VAL A 320 -16.36 14.22 16.50
N ALA A 321 -15.76 15.02 15.62
CA ALA A 321 -15.24 16.34 15.98
C ALA A 321 -16.35 17.38 16.22
N ILE A 322 -17.54 17.19 15.62
CA ILE A 322 -18.70 18.07 15.81
C ILE A 322 -19.51 17.68 17.07
N LYS A 323 -19.54 16.40 17.41
CA LYS A 323 -20.21 15.89 18.62
C LYS A 323 -19.46 16.26 19.89
#